data_AF-A0A9P0NCM3-F1
#
_entry.id   AF-A0A9P0NCM3-F1
#
_cell.length_a   1.000
_cell.length_b   1.000
_cell.length_c   1.000
_cell.angle_alpha   90.00
_cell.angle_beta   90.00
_cell.angle_gamma   90.00
#
_symmetry.space_group_name_H-M   'P 1'
#
loop_
_entity.id
_entity.type
_entity.pdbx_description
1 polymer ?
#
loop_
_entity_poly.entity_id
_entity_poly.type
_entity_poly.pdbx_seq_one_letter_code
_entity_poly.pdbx_strand_id
1 'polypeptide(L)'
;MKLNIIKRSLFLLKAESKQIQKFLNMEIDEEAINILETKIKNDKNIVRYNFVWQIHNFTKENVDSIQEKKSLGSKHFDILLGDNLTKWECNAMINHSRLVFYLHKEKSVENFFNVQVHCYIPSKNPTDDDIFVFYRDESTSGDLFERSDREKNVVAWLLLSQVLRDPTNFIQDNILTICLQIKLFGYGYEDEDIERKYKETICSNFKELYYSGDFSDFTIICADGVRFPVHRCIMFAYSPVFKAMLQTNMIESKNNVMKSMTLMDMI
;
A
#
# COMPACT_ATOMS: atom_id res chain seq x y z
N MET A 1 -17.25 10.38 16.11
CA MET A 1 -15.85 10.24 15.64
C MET A 1 -15.75 10.02 14.13
N LYS A 2 -16.41 9.00 13.55
CA LYS A 2 -16.47 8.76 12.08
C LYS A 2 -16.94 9.97 11.24
N LEU A 3 -17.92 10.74 11.72
CA LEU A 3 -18.44 11.92 11.00
C LEU A 3 -17.41 13.07 10.90
N ASN A 4 -16.53 13.21 11.88
CA ASN A 4 -15.47 14.24 11.86
C ASN A 4 -14.30 13.85 10.94
N ILE A 5 -14.05 12.55 10.79
CA ILE A 5 -13.05 12.02 9.85
C ILE A 5 -13.53 12.26 8.42
N ILE A 6 -14.79 11.94 8.12
CA ILE A 6 -15.41 12.18 6.79
C ILE A 6 -15.42 13.69 6.46
N LYS A 7 -15.80 14.55 7.40
CA LYS A 7 -15.79 16.01 7.20
C LYS A 7 -14.37 16.57 6.95
N ARG A 8 -13.34 15.98 7.55
CA ARG A 8 -11.94 16.43 7.42
C ARG A 8 -11.32 15.96 6.09
N SER A 9 -11.64 14.75 5.63
CA SER A 9 -11.27 14.26 4.30
C SER A 9 -11.95 15.06 3.18
N LEU A 10 -13.23 15.42 3.35
CA LEU A 10 -13.95 16.33 2.44
C LEU A 10 -13.37 17.76 2.45
N PHE A 11 -12.87 18.24 3.59
CA PHE A 11 -12.25 19.57 3.70
C PHE A 11 -10.91 19.65 2.95
N LEU A 12 -10.10 18.58 3.00
CA LEU A 12 -8.84 18.49 2.25
C LEU A 12 -9.09 18.40 0.73
N LEU A 13 -10.11 17.66 0.30
CA LEU A 13 -10.55 17.61 -1.10
C LEU A 13 -11.11 18.96 -1.60
N LYS A 14 -11.75 19.76 -0.73
CA LYS A 14 -12.21 21.12 -1.05
C LYS A 14 -11.06 22.11 -1.27
N ALA A 15 -9.87 21.85 -0.72
CA ALA A 15 -8.72 22.75 -0.84
C ALA A 15 -7.95 22.57 -2.16
N GLU A 16 -7.99 21.37 -2.77
CA GLU A 16 -7.24 21.06 -3.99
C GLU A 16 -7.88 21.57 -5.28
N SER A 17 -9.09 22.14 -5.24
CA SER A 17 -9.80 22.50 -6.46
C SER A 17 -10.33 23.92 -6.51
N LYS A 18 -9.43 24.86 -6.80
CA LYS A 18 -9.80 26.19 -7.31
C LYS A 18 -10.52 26.12 -8.67
N GLN A 19 -10.37 25.03 -9.44
CA GLN A 19 -11.13 24.81 -10.68
C GLN A 19 -12.57 24.32 -10.42
N ILE A 20 -12.84 23.57 -9.34
CA ILE A 20 -14.20 23.13 -8.95
C ILE A 20 -14.97 24.24 -8.21
N GLN A 21 -14.30 25.21 -7.56
CA GLN A 21 -15.00 26.36 -6.98
C GLN A 21 -15.75 27.22 -8.01
N LYS A 22 -15.35 27.19 -9.30
CA LYS A 22 -16.10 27.82 -10.39
C LYS A 22 -17.37 27.03 -10.78
N PHE A 23 -17.47 25.76 -10.40
CA PHE A 23 -18.61 24.86 -10.60
C PHE A 23 -19.57 24.81 -9.39
N LEU A 24 -19.14 25.28 -8.21
CA LEU A 24 -19.87 25.10 -6.93
C LEU A 24 -21.05 26.07 -6.68
N ASN A 25 -21.54 26.75 -7.72
CA ASN A 25 -22.88 27.38 -7.69
C ASN A 25 -23.98 26.46 -8.25
N MET A 26 -23.66 25.21 -8.59
CA MET A 26 -24.65 24.21 -8.97
C MET A 26 -24.94 23.27 -7.80
N GLU A 27 -26.23 23.01 -7.54
CA GLU A 27 -26.67 21.89 -6.70
C GLU A 27 -26.02 20.61 -7.23
N ILE A 28 -25.22 19.96 -6.40
CA ILE A 28 -24.58 18.69 -6.77
C ILE A 28 -25.65 17.61 -6.61
N ASP A 29 -26.09 17.09 -7.75
CA ASP A 29 -26.97 15.92 -7.89
C ASP A 29 -26.35 14.67 -7.22
N GLU A 30 -27.17 13.85 -6.57
CA GLU A 30 -26.81 12.55 -6.00
C GLU A 30 -26.10 11.63 -7.00
N GLU A 31 -26.36 11.75 -8.30
CA GLU A 31 -25.67 11.02 -9.36
C GLU A 31 -24.18 11.39 -9.44
N ALA A 32 -23.85 12.68 -9.30
CA ALA A 32 -22.45 13.14 -9.28
C ALA A 32 -21.72 12.69 -8.02
N ILE A 33 -22.42 12.62 -6.88
CA ILE A 33 -21.90 12.05 -5.63
C ILE A 33 -21.62 10.56 -5.83
N ASN A 34 -22.55 9.80 -6.41
CA ASN A 34 -22.38 8.36 -6.68
C ASN A 34 -21.25 8.07 -7.68
N ILE A 35 -21.06 8.89 -8.71
CA ILE A 35 -19.94 8.77 -9.66
C ILE A 35 -18.60 9.04 -8.94
N LEU A 36 -18.55 10.05 -8.08
CA LEU A 36 -17.36 10.34 -7.27
C LEU A 36 -17.09 9.23 -6.27
N GLU A 37 -18.10 8.72 -5.58
CA GLU A 37 -17.97 7.57 -4.68
C GLU A 37 -17.54 6.31 -5.41
N THR A 38 -18.02 6.07 -6.64
CA THR A 38 -17.64 4.92 -7.47
C THR A 38 -16.20 5.04 -7.98
N LYS A 39 -15.78 6.24 -8.40
CA LYS A 39 -14.36 6.50 -8.74
C LYS A 39 -13.46 6.36 -7.53
N ILE A 40 -13.85 6.88 -6.37
CA ILE A 40 -13.13 6.70 -5.10
C ILE A 40 -13.11 5.23 -4.68
N LYS A 41 -14.20 4.48 -4.93
CA LYS A 41 -14.28 3.03 -4.65
C LYS A 41 -13.36 2.20 -5.57
N ASN A 42 -13.12 2.64 -6.80
CA ASN A 42 -12.22 1.99 -7.75
C ASN A 42 -10.75 2.40 -7.55
N ASP A 43 -10.49 3.57 -6.96
CA ASP A 43 -9.15 4.10 -6.64
C ASP A 43 -8.79 3.88 -5.15
N LYS A 44 -9.47 2.95 -4.44
CA LYS A 44 -9.40 2.74 -2.99
C LYS A 44 -8.01 2.54 -2.41
N ASN A 45 -7.09 2.05 -3.22
CA ASN A 45 -5.74 1.71 -2.77
C ASN A 45 -4.73 2.81 -3.05
N ILE A 46 -5.12 3.91 -3.71
CA ILE A 46 -4.22 5.02 -4.05
C ILE A 46 -4.58 6.24 -3.20
N VAL A 47 -3.71 6.55 -2.23
CA VAL A 47 -3.80 7.82 -1.49
C VAL A 47 -2.85 8.83 -2.11
N ARG A 48 -3.36 10.01 -2.48
CA ARG A 48 -2.58 11.09 -3.08
C ARG A 48 -2.36 12.21 -2.07
N TYR A 49 -1.12 12.68 -1.95
CA TYR A 49 -0.71 13.78 -1.10
C TYR A 49 0.11 14.78 -1.87
N ASN A 50 -0.22 16.06 -1.73
CA ASN A 50 0.57 17.15 -2.27
C ASN A 50 1.28 17.88 -1.12
N PHE A 51 2.60 17.99 -1.21
CA PHE A 51 3.44 18.70 -0.25
C PHE A 51 4.24 19.77 -0.98
N VAL A 52 4.26 20.98 -0.44
CA VAL A 52 5.00 22.12 -1.00
C VAL A 52 6.05 22.56 0.00
N TRP A 53 7.31 22.59 -0.43
CA TRP A 53 8.44 23.02 0.37
C TRP A 53 9.12 24.22 -0.26
N GLN A 54 9.27 25.29 0.51
CA GLN A 54 9.95 26.51 0.11
C GLN A 54 11.32 26.60 0.77
N ILE A 55 12.37 26.65 -0.05
CA ILE A 55 13.74 26.90 0.39
C ILE A 55 14.02 28.39 0.19
N HIS A 56 14.02 29.12 1.30
CA HIS A 56 14.31 30.55 1.31
C HIS A 56 15.81 30.82 1.15
N ASN A 57 16.13 32.02 0.66
CA ASN A 57 17.49 32.46 0.39
C ASN A 57 18.24 31.54 -0.59
N PHE A 58 17.54 30.98 -1.57
CA PHE A 58 18.16 30.15 -2.60
C PHE A 58 18.80 31.04 -3.69
N THR A 59 20.04 31.46 -3.44
CA THR A 59 20.86 32.29 -4.35
C THR A 59 22.08 31.52 -4.82
N LYS A 60 22.71 31.98 -5.91
CA LYS A 60 23.95 31.36 -6.42
C LYS A 60 25.06 31.30 -5.37
N GLU A 61 25.24 32.38 -4.58
CA GLU A 61 26.22 32.40 -3.48
C GLU A 61 25.87 31.43 -2.36
N ASN A 62 24.57 31.23 -2.09
CA ASN A 62 24.12 30.31 -1.05
C ASN A 62 24.19 28.85 -1.48
N VAL A 63 24.10 28.54 -2.77
CA VAL A 63 24.31 27.17 -3.31
C VAL A 63 25.68 26.65 -2.89
N ASP A 64 26.72 27.48 -2.94
CA ASP A 64 28.07 27.09 -2.50
C ASP A 64 28.11 26.84 -0.97
N SER A 65 27.44 27.67 -0.16
CA SER A 65 27.33 27.42 1.29
C SER A 65 26.47 26.19 1.64
N ILE A 66 25.52 25.82 0.78
CA ILE A 66 24.72 24.60 0.93
C ILE A 66 25.58 23.37 0.57
N GLN A 67 26.59 23.48 -0.30
CA GLN A 67 27.56 22.38 -0.49
C GLN A 67 28.33 22.09 0.81
N GLU A 68 28.61 23.12 1.63
CA GLU A 68 29.26 22.95 2.93
C GLU A 68 28.30 22.40 4.01
N LYS A 69 27.01 22.79 3.96
CA LYS A 69 25.96 22.26 4.84
C LYS A 69 25.48 20.89 4.34
N LYS A 70 25.84 19.82 5.05
CA LYS A 70 25.55 18.41 4.70
C LYS A 70 24.11 18.09 4.23
N SER A 71 23.08 18.84 4.64
CA SER A 71 21.69 18.74 4.12
C SER A 71 20.79 19.87 4.63
N LEU A 72 19.74 20.19 3.88
CA LEU A 72 18.59 21.01 4.28
C LEU A 72 17.37 20.11 4.49
N GLY A 73 16.71 20.18 5.64
CA GLY A 73 15.47 19.43 5.93
C GLY A 73 14.23 20.33 5.85
N SER A 74 13.12 19.78 5.37
CA SER A 74 11.81 20.41 5.45
C SER A 74 11.26 20.32 6.88
N LYS A 75 10.13 20.98 7.15
CA LYS A 75 9.34 20.62 8.34
C LYS A 75 8.78 19.21 8.14
N HIS A 76 8.55 18.52 9.26
CA HIS A 76 7.84 17.24 9.22
C HIS A 76 6.39 17.49 8.77
N PHE A 77 5.84 16.56 8.02
CA PHE A 77 4.45 16.57 7.58
C PHE A 77 3.82 15.20 7.77
N ASP A 78 2.53 15.19 8.06
CA ASP A 78 1.80 13.98 8.37
C ASP A 78 1.06 13.44 7.13
N ILE A 79 1.17 12.14 6.93
CA ILE A 79 0.43 11.37 5.92
C ILE A 79 -0.42 10.35 6.66
N LEU A 80 -1.72 10.34 6.38
CA LEU A 80 -2.67 9.39 6.96
C LEU A 80 -2.77 8.14 6.07
N LEU A 81 -2.33 7.00 6.61
CA LEU A 81 -2.32 5.70 5.94
C LEU A 81 -3.30 4.76 6.64
N GLY A 82 -4.51 4.65 6.08
CA GLY A 82 -5.62 4.00 6.77
C GLY A 82 -5.92 4.74 8.08
N ASP A 83 -5.78 4.04 9.21
CA ASP A 83 -5.94 4.60 10.55
C ASP A 83 -4.61 5.07 11.18
N ASN A 84 -3.48 4.90 10.49
CA ASN A 84 -2.16 5.21 11.01
C ASN A 84 -1.65 6.56 10.49
N LEU A 85 -1.29 7.47 11.40
CA LEU A 85 -0.61 8.72 11.04
C LEU A 85 0.89 8.48 10.96
N THR A 86 1.49 8.78 9.82
CA THR A 86 2.94 8.65 9.60
C THR A 86 3.56 10.01 9.37
N LYS A 87 4.74 10.24 9.94
CA LYS A 87 5.48 11.49 9.82
C LYS A 87 6.55 11.36 8.73
N TRP A 88 6.66 12.39 7.92
CA TRP A 88 7.54 12.44 6.76
C TRP A 88 8.32 13.74 6.73
N GLU A 89 9.50 13.71 6.14
CA GLU A 89 10.36 14.87 5.95
C GLU A 89 11.00 14.79 4.56
N CYS A 90 10.99 15.89 3.82
CA CYS A 90 11.77 16.01 2.60
C CYS A 90 13.11 16.66 2.94
N ASN A 91 14.21 16.04 2.51
CA ASN A 91 15.55 16.57 2.66
C ASN A 91 16.13 16.90 1.30
N ALA A 92 16.84 18.01 1.18
CA ALA A 92 17.64 18.37 0.00
C ALA A 92 19.12 18.39 0.38
N MET A 93 19.97 17.95 -0.53
CA MET A 93 21.41 18.16 -0.42
C MET A 93 21.98 18.50 -1.79
N ILE A 94 23.05 19.29 -1.81
CA ILE A 94 23.81 19.46 -3.04
C ILE A 94 24.91 18.40 -3.06
N ASN A 95 24.94 17.64 -4.14
CA ASN A 95 25.97 16.66 -4.39
C ASN A 95 26.60 16.96 -5.76
N HIS A 96 27.84 17.47 -5.74
CA HIS A 96 28.52 17.99 -6.93
C HIS A 96 27.67 19.07 -7.63
N SER A 97 27.20 18.78 -8.85
CA SER A 97 26.38 19.67 -9.68
C SER A 97 24.88 19.37 -9.61
N ARG A 98 24.44 18.54 -8.66
CA ARG A 98 23.05 18.09 -8.53
C ARG A 98 22.46 18.54 -7.20
N LEU A 99 21.24 19.04 -7.24
CA LEU A 99 20.38 19.16 -6.08
C LEU A 99 19.60 17.86 -5.95
N VAL A 100 19.88 17.08 -4.90
CA VAL A 100 19.30 15.77 -4.64
C VAL A 100 18.29 15.87 -3.51
N PHE A 101 17.10 15.34 -3.74
CA PHE A 101 16.01 15.27 -2.78
C PHE A 101 15.84 13.86 -2.26
N TYR A 102 15.59 13.75 -0.96
CA TYR A 102 15.29 12.53 -0.25
C TYR A 102 13.97 12.69 0.47
N LEU A 103 13.16 11.64 0.45
CA LEU A 103 11.97 11.59 1.28
C LEU A 103 12.23 10.59 2.41
N HIS A 104 12.19 11.09 3.63
CA HIS A 104 12.40 10.32 4.83
C HIS A 104 11.07 10.09 5.53
N LYS A 105 10.78 8.83 5.85
CA LYS A 105 9.65 8.44 6.69
C LYS A 105 10.18 8.25 8.11
N GLU A 106 9.67 9.01 9.07
CA GLU A 106 9.98 8.81 10.49
C GLU A 106 9.39 7.46 10.92
N LYS A 107 10.18 6.66 11.65
CA LYS A 107 9.84 5.29 12.07
C LYS A 107 8.36 5.19 12.47
N SER A 108 7.58 4.46 11.68
CA SER A 108 6.19 4.13 11.99
C SER A 108 6.04 2.62 12.15
N VAL A 109 4.91 2.21 12.72
CA VAL A 109 4.45 0.82 12.74
C VAL A 109 4.56 0.21 11.33
N GLU A 110 5.08 -1.01 11.27
CA GLU A 110 5.26 -1.86 10.08
C GLU A 110 3.98 -1.88 9.26
N ASN A 111 3.97 -1.09 8.19
CA ASN A 111 2.92 -1.14 7.18
C ASN A 111 3.64 -1.08 5.85
N PHE A 112 3.41 -2.11 5.04
CA PHE A 112 3.96 -2.22 3.71
C PHE A 112 3.09 -1.43 2.73
N PHE A 113 3.69 -0.45 2.07
CA PHE A 113 3.06 0.30 1.00
C PHE A 113 4.10 0.67 -0.05
N ASN A 114 3.69 0.61 -1.32
CA ASN A 114 4.53 1.16 -2.37
C ASN A 114 4.32 2.67 -2.41
N VAL A 115 5.42 3.40 -2.56
CA VAL A 115 5.41 4.86 -2.65
C VAL A 115 5.87 5.24 -4.05
N GLN A 116 5.01 5.91 -4.81
CA GLN A 116 5.44 6.66 -5.99
C GLN A 116 5.47 8.14 -5.64
N VAL A 117 6.60 8.79 -5.88
CA VAL A 117 6.72 10.23 -5.64
C VAL A 117 7.02 10.91 -6.97
N HIS A 118 6.19 11.88 -7.29
CA HIS A 118 6.44 12.83 -8.36
C HIS A 118 6.96 14.11 -7.73
N CYS A 119 8.21 14.44 -8.00
CA CYS A 119 8.79 15.72 -7.58
C CYS A 119 8.81 16.66 -8.80
N TYR A 120 8.38 17.90 -8.61
CA TYR A 120 8.50 18.93 -9.64
C TYR A 120 8.80 20.29 -9.02
N ILE A 121 9.43 21.15 -9.81
CA ILE A 121 9.72 22.54 -9.46
C ILE A 121 8.87 23.41 -10.38
N PRO A 122 7.86 24.14 -9.86
CA PRO A 122 6.99 24.93 -10.70
C PRO A 122 7.76 26.05 -11.38
N SER A 123 7.57 26.17 -12.70
CA SER A 123 8.06 27.29 -13.50
C SER A 123 7.06 28.46 -13.49
N LYS A 124 7.55 29.70 -13.59
CA LYS A 124 6.68 30.88 -13.82
C LYS A 124 5.93 30.83 -15.15
N ASN A 125 6.53 30.20 -16.16
CA ASN A 125 5.95 29.97 -17.47
C ASN A 125 5.71 28.46 -17.63
N PRO A 126 4.64 27.91 -17.02
CA PRO A 126 4.35 26.48 -17.10
C PRO A 126 4.19 26.11 -18.57
N THR A 127 5.23 25.47 -19.09
CA THR A 127 5.22 24.75 -20.35
C THR A 127 5.09 23.26 -19.98
N ASP A 128 4.90 22.38 -20.96
CA ASP A 128 5.03 20.93 -20.69
C ASP A 128 6.43 20.54 -20.15
N ASP A 129 7.39 21.49 -20.12
CA ASP A 129 8.76 21.38 -19.59
C ASP A 129 8.91 21.76 -18.11
N ASP A 130 7.84 21.74 -17.29
CA ASP A 130 8.04 21.66 -15.83
C ASP A 130 9.06 20.55 -15.54
N ILE A 131 10.07 20.82 -14.70
CA ILE A 131 11.14 19.82 -14.50
C ILE A 131 10.58 18.70 -13.63
N PHE A 132 10.03 17.68 -14.29
CA PHE A 132 9.55 16.46 -13.66
C PHE A 132 10.72 15.57 -13.32
N VAL A 133 10.87 15.26 -12.05
CA VAL A 133 11.75 14.20 -11.61
C VAL A 133 10.88 13.06 -11.11
N PHE A 134 10.87 11.98 -11.91
CA PHE A 134 10.15 10.77 -11.59
C PHE A 134 11.03 9.86 -10.75
N TYR A 135 10.50 9.47 -9.59
CA TYR A 135 10.95 8.27 -8.90
C TYR A 135 9.76 7.33 -8.76
N ARG A 136 9.87 6.19 -9.45
CA ARG A 136 9.01 5.04 -9.23
C ARG A 136 9.91 3.98 -8.60
N ASP A 137 9.62 3.63 -7.35
CA ASP A 137 10.17 2.42 -6.79
C ASP A 137 9.28 1.25 -7.21
N GLU A 138 9.87 0.28 -7.90
CA GLU A 138 9.23 -0.99 -8.25
C GLU A 138 9.72 -2.13 -7.35
N SER A 139 10.43 -1.83 -6.25
CA SER A 139 10.88 -2.88 -5.33
C SER A 139 9.70 -3.64 -4.75
N THR A 140 9.53 -4.88 -5.19
CA THR A 140 8.48 -5.83 -4.78
C THR A 140 8.67 -6.36 -3.34
N SER A 141 9.64 -5.87 -2.59
CA SER A 141 9.93 -6.30 -1.22
C SER A 141 9.82 -5.11 -0.28
N GLY A 142 8.95 -5.22 0.73
CA GLY A 142 8.71 -4.22 1.77
C GLY A 142 9.90 -3.78 2.64
N ASP A 143 11.11 -4.22 2.33
CA ASP A 143 12.29 -4.12 3.18
C ASP A 143 13.00 -2.75 3.19
N LEU A 144 12.71 -1.86 2.24
CA LEU A 144 13.52 -0.63 2.05
C LEU A 144 13.26 0.49 3.07
N PHE A 145 12.12 0.49 3.76
CA PHE A 145 11.87 1.41 4.88
C PHE A 145 12.07 0.74 6.25
N GLU A 146 12.25 -0.58 6.31
CA GLU A 146 12.36 -1.35 7.55
C GLU A 146 13.81 -1.53 8.02
N ARG A 147 14.80 -1.41 7.13
CA ARG A 147 16.20 -1.42 7.55
C ARG A 147 16.54 -0.15 8.32
N SER A 148 16.79 -0.34 9.61
CA SER A 148 17.05 0.66 10.64
C SER A 148 18.30 1.55 10.42
N ASP A 149 18.93 1.50 9.25
CA ASP A 149 20.20 2.17 8.96
C ASP A 149 20.04 3.30 7.94
N ARG A 150 19.15 4.27 8.20
CA ARG A 150 19.19 5.61 7.56
C ARG A 150 19.46 5.60 6.04
N GLU A 151 19.00 4.59 5.30
CA GLU A 151 19.21 4.55 3.86
C GLU A 151 18.27 5.61 3.27
N LYS A 152 18.86 6.75 2.94
CA LYS A 152 18.14 7.89 2.40
C LYS A 152 17.64 7.49 1.01
N ASN A 153 16.35 7.24 0.87
CA ASN A 153 15.74 6.98 -0.44
C ASN A 153 15.78 8.26 -1.27
N VAL A 154 16.61 8.25 -2.32
CA VAL A 154 16.71 9.35 -3.28
C VAL A 154 15.40 9.40 -4.04
N VAL A 155 14.66 10.48 -3.86
CA VAL A 155 13.35 10.68 -4.50
C VAL A 155 13.45 11.50 -5.77
N ALA A 156 14.45 12.38 -5.88
CA ALA A 156 14.66 13.16 -7.08
C ALA A 156 16.07 13.74 -7.09
N TRP A 157 16.56 14.08 -8.29
CA TRP A 157 17.71 14.95 -8.44
C TRP A 157 17.51 15.87 -9.64
N LEU A 158 18.11 17.04 -9.57
CA LEU A 158 18.04 18.06 -10.60
C LEU A 158 19.42 18.66 -10.82
N LEU A 159 19.79 18.94 -12.07
CA LEU A 159 21.04 19.62 -12.36
C LEU A 159 20.93 21.07 -11.91
N LEU A 160 21.80 21.48 -10.99
CA LEU A 160 21.86 22.88 -10.53
C LEU A 160 22.04 23.84 -11.71
N SER A 161 22.78 23.43 -12.74
CA SER A 161 22.95 24.23 -13.94
C SER A 161 21.65 24.49 -14.71
N GLN A 162 20.61 23.66 -14.59
CA GLN A 162 19.30 23.92 -15.21
C GLN A 162 18.55 25.01 -14.44
N VAL A 163 18.47 24.89 -13.11
CA VAL A 163 17.83 25.90 -12.26
C VAL A 163 18.60 27.23 -12.26
N LEU A 164 19.93 27.18 -12.28
CA LEU A 164 20.78 28.38 -12.25
C LEU A 164 20.98 29.02 -13.62
N ARG A 165 20.66 28.35 -14.74
CA ARG A 165 20.73 28.95 -16.09
C ARG A 165 19.60 29.96 -16.30
N ASP A 166 18.41 29.67 -15.78
CA ASP A 166 17.31 30.63 -15.74
C ASP A 166 16.68 30.68 -14.33
N PRO A 167 17.35 31.36 -13.38
CA PRO A 167 16.86 31.51 -12.02
C PRO A 167 15.49 32.17 -11.98
N THR A 168 15.20 33.09 -12.91
CA THR A 168 13.95 33.87 -12.87
C THR A 168 12.72 33.01 -13.09
N ASN A 169 12.89 31.86 -13.76
CA ASN A 169 11.83 30.91 -14.07
C ASN A 169 11.50 29.99 -12.89
N PHE A 170 12.48 29.61 -12.07
CA PHE A 170 12.31 28.62 -10.98
C PHE A 170 12.46 29.19 -9.57
N ILE A 171 13.11 30.34 -9.43
CA ILE A 171 13.39 31.02 -8.17
C ILE A 171 12.66 32.37 -8.19
N GLN A 172 11.73 32.54 -7.25
CA GLN A 172 10.99 33.78 -7.09
C GLN A 172 11.34 34.38 -5.72
N ASP A 173 11.75 35.64 -5.69
CA ASP A 173 12.08 36.36 -4.46
C ASP A 173 13.10 35.61 -3.58
N ASN A 174 14.11 35.00 -4.23
CA ASN A 174 15.11 34.12 -3.61
C ASN A 174 14.52 32.88 -2.92
N ILE A 175 13.36 32.40 -3.37
CA ILE A 175 12.70 31.19 -2.87
C ILE A 175 12.65 30.16 -3.99
N LEU A 176 13.26 29.00 -3.75
CA LEU A 176 13.05 27.81 -4.56
C LEU A 176 11.86 27.03 -4.00
N THR A 177 10.83 26.81 -4.82
CA THR A 177 9.66 26.03 -4.42
C THR A 177 9.76 24.62 -4.98
N ILE A 178 9.57 23.61 -4.14
CA ILE A 178 9.57 22.19 -4.50
C ILE A 178 8.19 21.63 -4.20
N CYS A 179 7.60 20.97 -5.18
CA CYS A 179 6.31 20.31 -5.04
C CYS A 179 6.51 18.81 -5.12
N LEU A 180 6.00 18.08 -4.12
CA LEU A 180 5.94 16.64 -4.11
C LEU A 180 4.49 16.21 -4.24
N GLN A 181 4.18 15.42 -5.25
CA GLN A 181 2.97 14.63 -5.33
C GLN A 181 3.30 13.17 -4.98
N ILE A 182 2.94 12.77 -3.78
CA ILE A 182 3.17 11.44 -3.22
C ILE A 182 1.91 10.62 -3.48
N LYS A 183 2.06 9.49 -4.16
CA LYS A 183 1.03 8.48 -4.39
C LYS A 183 1.41 7.24 -3.62
N LEU A 184 0.57 6.86 -2.67
CA LEU A 184 0.76 5.71 -1.82
C LEU A 184 -0.16 4.62 -2.32
N PHE A 185 0.41 3.50 -2.74
CA PHE A 185 -0.33 2.30 -3.07
C PHE A 185 -0.28 1.42 -1.84
N GLY A 186 -1.39 1.37 -1.11
CA GLY A 186 -1.54 0.40 -0.06
C GLY A 186 -1.64 -0.99 -0.69
N TYR A 187 -0.89 -1.98 -0.17
CA TYR A 187 -1.28 -3.39 -0.29
C TYR A 187 -2.48 -3.69 0.63
N GLY A 188 -3.38 -2.72 0.79
CA GLY A 188 -4.65 -2.94 1.46
C GLY A 188 -5.46 -3.86 0.57
N TYR A 189 -5.73 -5.06 1.09
CA TYR A 189 -6.65 -6.07 0.56
C TYR A 189 -6.14 -7.06 -0.46
N GLU A 190 -4.96 -6.92 -1.08
CA GLU A 190 -4.49 -8.00 -1.96
C GLU A 190 -4.16 -9.27 -1.16
N ASP A 191 -3.59 -9.18 0.05
CA ASP A 191 -3.27 -10.39 0.82
C ASP A 191 -4.54 -11.08 1.36
N GLU A 192 -5.55 -10.33 1.83
CA GLU A 192 -6.83 -10.93 2.22
C GLU A 192 -7.60 -11.49 1.02
N ASP A 193 -7.59 -10.82 -0.14
CA ASP A 193 -8.28 -11.31 -1.34
C ASP A 193 -7.53 -12.47 -2.01
N ILE A 194 -6.19 -12.48 -1.99
CA ILE A 194 -5.35 -13.59 -2.44
C ILE A 194 -5.50 -14.76 -1.46
N GLU A 195 -5.41 -14.54 -0.15
CA GLU A 195 -5.62 -15.58 0.86
C GLU A 195 -7.05 -16.13 0.77
N ARG A 196 -8.06 -15.27 0.59
CA ARG A 196 -9.45 -15.71 0.37
C ARG A 196 -9.57 -16.52 -0.91
N LYS A 197 -9.04 -16.04 -2.04
CA LYS A 197 -9.07 -16.75 -3.32
C LYS A 197 -8.32 -18.08 -3.25
N TYR A 198 -7.20 -18.12 -2.52
CA TYR A 198 -6.41 -19.32 -2.30
C TYR A 198 -7.16 -20.32 -1.41
N LYS A 199 -7.78 -19.85 -0.31
CA LYS A 199 -8.68 -20.64 0.54
C LYS A 199 -9.87 -21.18 -0.25
N GLU A 200 -10.54 -20.35 -1.04
CA GLU A 200 -11.66 -20.76 -1.90
C GLU A 200 -11.23 -21.82 -2.92
N THR A 201 -10.08 -21.63 -3.57
CA THR A 201 -9.51 -22.58 -4.53
C THR A 201 -9.19 -23.91 -3.85
N ILE A 202 -8.51 -23.88 -2.70
CA ILE A 202 -8.18 -25.08 -1.93
C ILE A 202 -9.45 -25.81 -1.46
N CYS A 203 -10.41 -25.09 -0.91
CA CYS A 203 -11.68 -25.65 -0.46
C CYS A 203 -12.44 -26.28 -1.63
N SER A 204 -12.46 -25.64 -2.81
CA SER A 204 -13.08 -26.19 -4.01
C SER A 204 -12.40 -27.48 -4.45
N ASN A 205 -11.06 -27.51 -4.49
CA ASN A 205 -10.29 -28.69 -4.89
C ASN A 205 -10.50 -29.87 -3.91
N PHE A 206 -10.52 -29.61 -2.60
CA PHE A 206 -10.80 -30.66 -1.61
C PHE A 206 -12.26 -31.14 -1.64
N LYS A 207 -13.19 -30.26 -1.98
CA LYS A 207 -14.60 -30.63 -2.16
C LYS A 207 -14.78 -31.58 -3.35
N GLU A 208 -14.02 -31.37 -4.43
CA GLU A 208 -13.99 -32.28 -5.58
C GLU A 208 -13.45 -33.67 -5.19
N LEU A 209 -12.36 -33.73 -4.42
CA LEU A 209 -11.84 -34.99 -3.88
C LEU A 209 -12.86 -35.71 -2.99
N TYR A 210 -13.59 -34.96 -2.15
CA TYR A 210 -14.63 -35.54 -1.29
C TYR A 210 -15.78 -36.16 -2.10
N TYR A 211 -16.27 -35.49 -3.15
CA TYR A 211 -17.38 -36.02 -3.94
C TYR A 211 -17.00 -37.13 -4.92
N SER A 212 -15.81 -37.06 -5.51
CA SER A 212 -15.31 -38.09 -6.41
C SER A 212 -14.93 -39.37 -5.67
N GLY A 213 -14.37 -39.24 -4.46
CA GLY A 213 -13.75 -40.34 -3.73
C GLY A 213 -12.40 -40.76 -4.30
N ASP A 214 -11.86 -40.01 -5.27
CA ASP A 214 -10.59 -40.35 -5.92
C ASP A 214 -9.45 -40.35 -4.90
N PHE A 215 -8.59 -41.36 -4.97
CA PHE A 215 -7.47 -41.58 -4.05
C PHE A 215 -7.86 -41.74 -2.57
N SER A 216 -9.12 -42.07 -2.27
CA SER A 216 -9.51 -42.39 -0.89
C SER A 216 -8.70 -43.59 -0.37
N ASP A 217 -8.15 -43.44 0.82
CA ASP A 217 -7.33 -44.44 1.51
C ASP A 217 -7.98 -44.93 2.81
N PHE A 218 -9.22 -44.50 3.07
CA PHE A 218 -10.02 -44.88 4.22
C PHE A 218 -11.50 -44.94 3.89
N THR A 219 -12.27 -45.77 4.60
CA THR A 219 -13.72 -45.84 4.43
C THR A 219 -14.42 -45.76 5.77
N ILE A 220 -15.43 -44.90 5.86
CA ILE A 220 -16.33 -44.84 7.01
C ILE A 220 -17.63 -45.53 6.65
N ILE A 221 -18.03 -46.50 7.47
CA ILE A 221 -19.28 -47.24 7.31
C ILE A 221 -20.23 -46.79 8.41
N CYS A 222 -21.34 -46.18 8.02
CA CYS A 222 -22.39 -45.75 8.93
C CYS A 222 -23.22 -46.95 9.42
N ALA A 223 -23.99 -46.75 10.48
CA ALA A 223 -24.81 -47.81 11.08
C ALA A 223 -25.88 -48.38 10.13
N ASP A 224 -26.34 -47.58 9.15
CA ASP A 224 -27.23 -48.01 8.07
C ASP A 224 -26.51 -48.77 6.94
N GLY A 225 -25.20 -48.96 7.07
CA GLY A 225 -24.35 -49.64 6.09
C GLY A 225 -23.86 -48.75 4.94
N VAL A 226 -24.23 -47.47 4.91
CA VAL A 226 -23.72 -46.53 3.90
C VAL A 226 -22.22 -46.35 4.07
N ARG A 227 -21.49 -46.33 2.96
CA ARG A 227 -20.02 -46.29 2.93
C ARG A 227 -19.57 -44.96 2.34
N PHE A 228 -18.72 -44.26 3.07
CA PHE A 228 -18.12 -42.98 2.68
C PHE A 228 -16.62 -43.18 2.46
N PRO A 229 -16.14 -43.16 1.21
CA PRO A 229 -14.71 -43.08 0.94
C PRO A 229 -14.18 -41.72 1.41
N VAL A 230 -13.09 -41.71 2.17
CA VAL A 230 -12.48 -40.49 2.72
C VAL A 230 -10.95 -40.58 2.69
N HIS A 231 -10.29 -39.44 2.89
CA HIS A 231 -8.83 -39.33 2.87
C HIS A 231 -8.27 -39.12 4.28
N ARG A 232 -7.38 -40.01 4.74
CA ARG A 232 -6.79 -39.97 6.10
C ARG A 232 -6.11 -38.64 6.39
N CYS A 233 -5.38 -38.09 5.41
CA CYS A 233 -4.65 -36.84 5.57
C CYS A 233 -5.58 -35.64 5.81
N ILE A 234 -6.74 -35.59 5.16
CA ILE A 234 -7.75 -34.55 5.36
C ILE A 234 -8.40 -34.71 6.74
N MET A 235 -8.78 -35.94 7.11
CA MET A 235 -9.36 -36.25 8.42
C MET A 235 -8.40 -35.92 9.57
N PHE A 236 -7.11 -36.20 9.38
CA PHE A 236 -6.02 -35.85 10.30
C PHE A 236 -5.87 -34.34 10.52
N ALA A 237 -5.98 -33.56 9.45
CA ALA A 237 -5.86 -32.11 9.53
C ALA A 237 -7.09 -31.48 10.19
N TYR A 238 -8.29 -32.03 9.94
CA TYR A 238 -9.55 -31.45 10.38
C TYR A 238 -9.93 -31.82 11.82
N SER A 239 -9.63 -33.03 12.28
CA SER A 239 -10.12 -33.54 13.57
C SER A 239 -9.03 -34.20 14.41
N PRO A 240 -8.75 -33.68 15.62
CA PRO A 240 -7.85 -34.32 16.58
C PRO A 240 -8.27 -35.74 16.98
N VAL A 241 -9.57 -36.06 16.96
CA VAL A 241 -10.09 -37.41 17.26
C VAL A 241 -9.70 -38.38 16.16
N PHE A 242 -9.94 -38.03 14.89
CA PHE A 242 -9.49 -38.85 13.77
C PHE A 242 -7.96 -38.97 13.73
N LYS A 243 -7.24 -37.90 14.11
CA LYS A 243 -5.79 -37.93 14.31
C LYS A 243 -5.34 -38.97 15.32
N ALA A 244 -5.89 -38.96 16.53
CA ALA A 244 -5.56 -39.96 17.53
C ALA A 244 -5.97 -41.38 17.09
N MET A 245 -7.15 -41.55 16.50
CA MET A 245 -7.68 -42.84 16.08
C MET A 245 -6.83 -43.50 14.99
N LEU A 246 -6.44 -42.74 13.97
CA LEU A 246 -5.70 -43.26 12.83
C LEU A 246 -4.19 -43.33 13.07
N GLN A 247 -3.64 -42.61 14.06
CA GLN A 247 -2.22 -42.73 14.47
C GLN A 247 -1.98 -43.88 15.45
N THR A 248 -3.01 -44.34 16.15
CA THR A 248 -2.89 -45.47 17.08
C THR A 248 -3.05 -46.80 16.34
N ASN A 249 -2.46 -47.87 16.89
CA ASN A 249 -2.50 -49.23 16.32
C ASN A 249 -3.87 -49.93 16.49
N MET A 250 -4.96 -49.17 16.39
CA MET A 250 -6.32 -49.67 16.48
C MET A 250 -6.74 -50.40 15.21
N ILE A 251 -7.79 -51.22 15.31
CA ILE A 251 -8.25 -52.11 14.25
C ILE A 251 -8.67 -51.31 13.01
N GLU A 252 -9.23 -50.13 13.23
CA GLU A 252 -9.67 -49.18 12.22
C GLU A 252 -8.50 -48.71 11.36
N SER A 253 -7.36 -48.38 11.98
CA SER A 253 -6.15 -47.94 11.27
C SER A 253 -5.49 -49.05 10.47
N LYS A 254 -5.58 -50.31 10.92
CA LYS A 254 -5.02 -51.49 10.23
C LYS A 254 -5.86 -51.92 9.03
N ASN A 255 -7.18 -51.83 9.16
CA ASN A 255 -8.09 -52.27 8.12
C ASN A 255 -8.51 -51.14 7.16
N ASN A 256 -8.06 -49.91 7.40
CA ASN A 256 -8.47 -48.70 6.68
C ASN A 256 -10.00 -48.51 6.63
N VAL A 257 -10.70 -48.99 7.66
CA VAL A 257 -12.16 -48.95 7.74
C VAL A 257 -12.58 -48.62 9.17
N MET A 258 -13.40 -47.59 9.33
CA MET A 258 -14.10 -47.29 10.58
C MET A 258 -15.58 -47.62 10.45
N LYS A 259 -16.16 -48.23 11.47
CA LYS A 259 -17.61 -48.35 11.60
C LYS A 259 -18.09 -47.28 12.58
N SER A 260 -18.83 -46.30 12.10
CA SER A 260 -19.42 -45.25 12.93
C SER A 260 -20.86 -45.60 13.29
N MET A 261 -21.26 -45.31 14.52
CA MET A 261 -22.58 -45.66 15.04
C MET A 261 -23.66 -44.63 14.65
N THR A 262 -23.29 -43.37 14.39
CA THR A 262 -24.18 -42.36 13.80
C THR A 262 -23.43 -41.31 12.96
N LEU A 263 -24.14 -40.62 12.07
CA LEU A 263 -23.60 -39.51 11.25
C LEU A 263 -23.26 -38.26 12.12
N MET A 264 -23.91 -38.13 13.28
CA MET A 264 -23.67 -37.05 14.26
C MET A 264 -22.31 -37.18 14.96
N ASP A 265 -21.76 -38.39 15.05
CA ASP A 265 -20.43 -38.63 15.63
C ASP A 265 -19.28 -38.23 14.67
N MET A 266 -19.61 -37.78 13.44
CA MET A 266 -18.66 -37.51 12.36
C MET A 266 -18.45 -36.01 12.06
N ILE A 267 -19.27 -35.11 12.61
CA ILE A 267 -19.24 -33.65 12.39
C ILE A 267 -18.96 -32.95 13.72
#